data_AF-A0A2Z7C907-F1
#
_entry.id   AF-A0A2Z7C907-F1
#
_cell.length_a   1.000
_cell.length_b   1.000
_cell.length_c   1.000
_cell.angle_alpha   90.00
_cell.angle_beta   90.00
_cell.angle_gamma   90.00
#
_symmetry.space_group_name_H-M   'P 1'
#
loop_
_entity.id
_entity.type
_entity.pdbx_description
1 polymer ?
#
loop_
_entity_poly.entity_id
_entity_poly.type
_entity_poly.pdbx_seq_one_letter_code
_entity_poly.pdbx_strand_id
1 'polypeptide(L)' 'YEVRKQSHTSIVDLESNRCTCREFDIDRIPCSHAIAVSFLSNVDFYSFCSEYYSVMFWSLAYADLIYPVSDQNE' A
#
# COMPACT_ATOMS: atom_id res chain seq x y z
N TYR A 1 15.33 2.10 8.65
CA TYR A 1 15.43 0.87 9.45
C TYR A 1 15.90 -0.28 8.60
N GLU A 2 16.76 -1.14 9.14
CA GLU A 2 17.20 -2.38 8.47
C GLU A 2 16.41 -3.57 9.04
N VAL A 3 15.85 -4.41 8.17
CA VAL A 3 15.10 -5.62 8.53
C VAL A 3 15.74 -6.82 7.86
N ARG A 4 16.13 -7.83 8.63
CA ARG A 4 16.85 -9.02 8.14
C ARG A 4 15.94 -10.24 8.19
N LYS A 5 15.84 -10.96 7.07
CA LYS A 5 15.14 -12.24 6.94
C LYS A 5 16.08 -13.25 6.30
N GLN A 6 16.62 -14.16 7.11
CA GLN A 6 17.59 -15.19 6.67
C GLN A 6 18.75 -14.57 5.86
N SER A 7 18.79 -14.80 4.54
CA SER A 7 19.80 -14.29 3.60
C SER A 7 19.43 -12.97 2.92
N HIS A 8 18.25 -12.42 3.16
CA HIS A 8 17.79 -11.16 2.58
C HIS A 8 17.74 -10.04 3.63
N THR A 9 18.16 -8.86 3.21
CA THR A 9 18.08 -7.63 4.01
C THR A 9 17.26 -6.60 3.26
N SER A 10 16.30 -6.01 3.97
CA SER A 10 15.42 -4.96 3.46
C SER A 10 15.69 -3.66 4.21
N ILE A 11 15.78 -2.54 3.50
CA ILE A 11 15.86 -1.21 4.09
C ILE A 11 14.48 -0.57 3.97
N VAL A 12 13.93 -0.17 5.11
CA VAL A 12 12.63 0.51 5.23
C VAL A 12 12.89 1.97 5.56
N ASP A 13 12.26 2.85 4.79
CA ASP A 13 12.17 4.28 5.06
C ASP A 13 10.69 4.64 5.26
N LEU A 14 10.32 4.90 6.51
CA LEU A 14 8.94 5.28 6.87
C LEU A 14 8.62 6.73 6.49
N GLU A 15 9.61 7.61 6.34
CA GLU A 15 9.37 9.01 5.98
C GLU A 15 8.98 9.12 4.50
N SER A 16 9.66 8.36 3.64
CA SER A 16 9.34 8.31 2.21
C SER A 16 8.31 7.26 1.82
N ASN A 17 7.82 6.45 2.77
CA ASN A 17 6.94 5.31 2.54
C ASN A 17 7.53 4.28 1.54
N ARG A 18 8.79 3.89 1.75
CA ARG A 18 9.54 3.02 0.82
C ARG A 18 10.15 1.81 1.52
N CYS A 19 10.33 0.74 0.76
CA CYS A 19 11.07 -0.43 1.20
C CYS A 19 11.86 -1.02 0.04
N THR A 20 13.09 -1.46 0.26
CA THR A 20 13.87 -2.11 -0.83
C THR A 20 13.27 -3.43 -1.32
N CYS A 21 12.28 -4.00 -0.62
CA CYS A 21 11.46 -5.11 -1.14
C CYS A 21 10.46 -4.68 -2.23
N ARG A 22 10.30 -3.38 -2.46
CA ARG A 22 9.43 -2.72 -3.46
C ARG A 22 7.93 -2.88 -3.30
N GLU A 23 7.45 -3.82 -2.49
CA GLU A 23 6.01 -3.95 -2.18
C GLU A 23 5.43 -2.63 -1.67
N PHE A 24 6.11 -1.96 -0.73
CA PHE A 24 5.63 -0.70 -0.19
C PHE A 24 5.58 0.41 -1.25
N ASP A 25 6.60 0.51 -2.11
CA ASP A 25 6.64 1.48 -3.20
C ASP A 25 5.55 1.25 -4.27
N ILE A 26 5.26 -0.01 -4.59
CA ILE A 26 4.34 -0.41 -5.66
C ILE A 26 2.90 -0.36 -5.17
N ASP A 27 2.62 -1.08 -4.08
CA ASP A 27 1.26 -1.25 -3.56
C ASP A 27 0.80 -0.02 -2.78
N ARG A 28 1.73 0.84 -2.34
CA ARG A 28 1.45 2.01 -1.50
C ARG A 28 0.69 1.68 -0.20
N ILE A 29 0.85 0.44 0.25
CA ILE A 29 0.42 -0.10 1.53
C ILE A 29 1.69 -0.62 2.23
N PRO A 30 1.82 -0.47 3.56
CA PRO A 30 2.96 -0.99 4.30
C PRO A 30 3.19 -2.48 4.03
N CYS A 31 4.36 -2.81 3.48
CA CYS A 31 4.81 -4.19 3.39
C CYS A 31 5.07 -4.81 4.77
N SER A 32 5.24 -6.13 4.85
CA SER A 32 5.52 -6.83 6.12
C SER A 32 6.72 -6.25 6.91
N HIS A 33 7.74 -5.76 6.20
CA HIS A 33 8.90 -5.11 6.81
C HIS A 33 8.54 -3.73 7.41
N ALA A 34 7.76 -2.93 6.68
CA ALA A 34 7.30 -1.63 7.17
C ALA A 34 6.39 -1.80 8.39
N ILE A 35 5.47 -2.77 8.37
CA ILE A 35 4.62 -3.11 9.51
C ILE A 35 5.47 -3.45 10.74
N ALA A 36 6.47 -4.31 10.59
CA ALA A 36 7.36 -4.68 11.71
C ALA A 36 8.10 -3.45 12.28
N VAL A 37 8.58 -2.55 11.42
CA VAL A 37 9.26 -1.31 11.82
C VAL A 37 8.30 -0.34 12.51
N SER A 38 7.07 -0.20 12.03
CA SER A 38 6.04 0.64 12.65
C SER A 38 5.69 0.15 14.05
N PHE A 39 5.53 -1.17 14.24
CA PHE A 39 5.35 -1.77 15.56
C PHE A 39 6.52 -1.46 16.50
N LEU A 40 7.76 -1.60 16.04
CA LEU A 40 8.95 -1.28 16.84
C LEU A 40 9.04 0.22 17.18
N SER A 41 8.55 1.07 16.29
CA SER A 41 8.57 2.53 16.46
C SER A 41 7.36 3.06 17.24
N ASN A 42 6.44 2.18 17.66
CA ASN A 42 5.17 2.52 18.30
C ASN A 42 4.35 3.56 17.49
N VAL A 43 4.36 3.39 16.16
CA VAL A 43 3.56 4.20 15.22
C VAL A 43 2.48 3.31 14.61
N ASP A 44 1.27 3.85 14.48
CA ASP A 44 0.20 3.15 13.79
C ASP A 44 0.56 2.95 12.31
N PHE A 45 0.67 1.69 11.87
CA PHE A 45 1.04 1.41 10.51
C PHE A 45 -0.04 1.84 9.50
N TYR A 46 -1.30 1.95 9.91
CA TYR A 46 -2.37 2.43 9.02
C TYR A 46 -2.15 3.89 8.57
N SER A 47 -1.40 4.68 9.34
CA SER A 47 -1.03 6.06 8.96
C SER A 47 -0.16 6.13 7.69
N PHE A 48 0.45 5.02 7.30
CA PHE A 48 1.30 4.91 6.12
C PHE A 48 0.58 4.33 4.88
N CYS A 49 -0.69 3.92 5.02
CA CYS A 49 -1.49 3.49 3.88
C CYS A 49 -1.85 4.69 2.99
N SER A 50 -1.71 4.55 1.68
CA SER A 50 -2.12 5.60 0.74
C SER A 50 -3.62 5.88 0.80
N GLU A 51 -3.99 7.15 0.67
CA GLU A 51 -5.38 7.60 0.55
C GLU A 51 -6.14 6.95 -0.63
N TYR A 52 -5.42 6.40 -1.62
CA TYR A 52 -6.00 5.59 -2.69
C TYR A 52 -6.93 4.49 -2.17
N TYR A 53 -6.61 3.93 -1.00
CA TYR A 53 -7.40 2.87 -0.34
C TYR A 53 -8.45 3.40 0.64
N SER A 54 -8.63 4.71 0.74
CA SER A 54 -9.68 5.29 1.58
C SER A 54 -11.06 5.11 0.95
N VAL A 55 -12.09 4.98 1.80
CA VAL A 55 -13.49 4.92 1.36
C VAL A 55 -13.86 6.14 0.53
N MET A 56 -13.32 7.31 0.86
CA MET A 56 -13.55 8.55 0.12
C MET A 56 -13.06 8.45 -1.33
N PHE A 57 -11.78 8.09 -1.54
CA PHE A 57 -11.23 7.95 -2.89
C PHE A 57 -11.88 6.82 -3.67
N TRP A 58 -12.21 5.71 -3.00
CA TRP A 58 -12.93 4.61 -3.63
C TRP A 58 -14.32 5.05 -4.10
N SER A 59 -15.06 5.80 -3.27
CA SER A 59 -16.35 6.37 -3.65
C SER A 59 -16.24 7.35 -4.82
N LEU A 60 -15.19 8.18 -4.85
CA LEU A 60 -14.93 9.12 -5.94
C LEU A 60 -14.59 8.42 -7.25
N ALA A 61 -13.79 7.34 -7.21
CA ALA A 61 -13.43 6.57 -8.41
C ALA A 61 -14.64 5.92 -9.10
N TYR A 62 -15.69 5.61 -8.33
CA TYR A 62 -16.94 5.01 -8.79
C TYR A 62 -18.11 6.00 -8.77
N ALA A 63 -17.84 7.31 -8.70
CA ALA A 63 -18.89 8.32 -8.64
C ALA A 63 -19.66 8.45 -9.97
N ASP A 64 -18.99 8.15 -11.08
CA ASP A 64 -19.56 8.20 -12.42
C ASP A 64 -20.24 6.87 -12.82
N LEU A 65 -21.13 6.95 -13.80
CA LEU A 65 -21.85 5.79 -14.33
C LEU A 65 -20.89 4.81 -15.01
N ILE A 66 -20.95 3.55 -14.58
CA ILE A 66 -20.32 2.43 -15.28
C ILE A 66 -21.34 1.91 -16.30
N TYR A 67 -21.07 2.15 -17.58
CA TYR A 67 -21.90 1.62 -18.66
C TYR A 67 -21.58 0.13 -18.88
N PRO A 68 -22.59 -0.76 -18.88
CA PRO A 68 -22.37 -2.14 -19.27
C PRO A 68 -21.92 -2.20 -20.73
N VAL A 69 -21.00 -3.12 -21.03
CA VAL A 69 -20.65 -3.46 -22.41
C VAL A 69 -21.85 -4.20 -23.01
N SER A 70 -22.33 -3.75 -24.17
CA SER A 70 -23.41 -4.41 -24.89
C SER A 70 -23.03 -5.84 -25.26
N ASP A 71 -23.98 -6.76 -25.18
CA ASP A 71 -23.77 -8.14 -25.58
C ASP A 71 -23.46 -8.20 -27.09
N GLN A 72 -22.55 -9.07 -27.52
CA GLN A 72 -22.09 -9.15 -28.92
C GLN A 72 -23.07 -9.90 -29.84
N ASN A 73 -24.23 -10.28 -29.33
CA ASN A 73 -25.25 -11.07 -30.03
C ASN A 73 -26.47 -10.25 -30.47
N GLU A 74 -26.35 -8.92 -30.61
CA GLU A 74 -27.29 -8.08 -31.38
C GLU A 74 -26.81 -7.84 -32.82
#